data_AF-A0AAF0ZRQ0-F1
#
_entry.id   AF-A0AAF0ZRQ0-F1
#
_cell.length_a   1.000
_cell.length_b   1.000
_cell.length_c   1.000
_cell.angle_alpha   90.00
_cell.angle_beta   90.00
_cell.angle_gamma   90.00
#
_symmetry.space_group_name_H-M   'P 1'
#
loop_
_entity.id
_entity.type
_entity.pdbx_description
1 polymer ?
#
loop_
_entity_poly.entity_id
_entity_poly.type
_entity_poly.pdbx_seq_one_letter_code
_entity_poly.pdbx_strand_id
1 'polypeptide(L)'
;MDNRVYFRSGGKSYDITKSRSKAAVWYVWVEDARHHMRRMVLSRGALGWVCKRLTEASGIRGKAAKSWRCRDFSTNFFIALKFNQYGRYLSLISVKGSDRAVIILPESAFNEGWEKLAKKIEAFINRGIKQTKTFKLSGEADYAANKGGKEL
;
A
#
# COMPACT_ATOMS: atom_id res chain seq x y z
N MET A 1 -0.37 -13.49 14.87
CA MET A 1 -0.81 -12.17 14.34
C MET A 1 -0.95 -12.29 12.83
N ASP A 2 -2.11 -11.94 12.28
CA ASP A 2 -2.36 -12.09 10.84
C ASP A 2 -1.43 -11.22 9.99
N ASN A 3 -0.61 -11.89 9.18
CA ASN A 3 0.24 -11.33 8.15
C ASN A 3 -0.49 -11.25 6.80
N ARG A 4 -1.82 -11.25 6.80
CA ARG A 4 -2.67 -11.34 5.63
C ARG A 4 -3.83 -10.36 5.73
N VAL A 5 -4.20 -9.77 4.59
CA VAL A 5 -5.46 -9.05 4.40
C VAL A 5 -6.27 -9.78 3.34
N TYR A 6 -7.45 -10.24 3.72
CA TYR A 6 -8.45 -10.82 2.80
C TYR A 6 -9.58 -9.83 2.54
N PHE A 7 -10.10 -9.82 1.31
CA PHE A 7 -11.33 -9.12 0.96
C PHE A 7 -11.97 -9.72 -0.31
N ARG A 8 -13.24 -9.41 -0.53
CA ARG A 8 -13.99 -9.79 -1.73
C ARG A 8 -14.46 -8.54 -2.48
N SER A 9 -14.48 -8.62 -3.81
CA SER A 9 -15.07 -7.57 -4.66
C SER A 9 -15.45 -8.17 -6.03
N GLY A 10 -16.63 -7.81 -6.53
CA GLY A 10 -17.14 -8.20 -7.85
C GLY A 10 -17.03 -9.71 -8.15
N GLY A 11 -17.47 -10.54 -7.20
CA GLY A 11 -17.47 -12.01 -7.33
C GLY A 11 -16.10 -12.68 -7.20
N LYS A 12 -15.04 -11.92 -6.89
CA LYS A 12 -13.66 -12.42 -6.72
C LYS A 12 -13.20 -12.31 -5.27
N SER A 13 -12.17 -13.08 -4.93
CA SER A 13 -11.44 -12.96 -3.67
C SER A 13 -10.04 -12.44 -3.89
N TYR A 14 -9.52 -11.76 -2.87
CA TYR A 14 -8.18 -11.20 -2.90
C TYR A 14 -7.49 -11.41 -1.58
N ASP A 15 -6.19 -11.62 -1.68
CA ASP A 15 -5.31 -11.80 -0.55
C ASP A 15 -4.04 -11.00 -0.70
N ILE A 16 -3.68 -10.26 0.34
CA ILE A 16 -2.41 -9.57 0.42
C ILE A 16 -1.65 -10.13 1.61
N THR A 17 -0.61 -10.91 1.33
CA THR A 17 0.24 -11.53 2.35
C THR A 17 1.55 -10.76 2.48
N LYS A 18 1.91 -10.40 3.71
CA LYS A 18 3.14 -9.70 4.07
C LYS A 18 4.24 -10.73 4.35
N SER A 19 5.32 -10.66 3.57
CA SER A 19 6.54 -11.42 3.79
C SER A 19 7.65 -10.49 4.26
N ARG A 20 8.36 -10.88 5.32
CA ARG A 20 9.51 -10.14 5.87
C ARG A 20 10.76 -10.95 5.63
N SER A 21 11.77 -10.33 5.03
CA SER A 21 13.14 -10.82 4.99
C SER A 21 14.02 -9.94 5.89
N LYS A 22 15.29 -10.32 6.09
CA LYS A 22 16.25 -9.50 6.84
C LYS A 22 16.48 -8.12 6.19
N ALA A 23 16.39 -8.03 4.87
CA ALA A 23 16.70 -6.81 4.11
C ALA A 23 15.47 -5.98 3.73
N ALA A 24 14.30 -6.60 3.56
CA ALA A 24 13.12 -5.93 3.01
C ALA A 24 11.79 -6.58 3.39
N VAL A 25 10.72 -5.79 3.27
CA VAL A 25 9.33 -6.23 3.40
C VAL A 25 8.66 -6.24 2.03
N TRP A 26 8.07 -7.37 1.68
CA TRP A 26 7.38 -7.62 0.43
C TRP A 26 5.92 -8.00 0.67
N TYR A 27 5.08 -7.72 -0.31
CA TYR A 27 3.66 -8.04 -0.29
C TYR A 27 3.32 -8.86 -1.53
N VAL A 28 2.66 -9.99 -1.32
CA VAL A 28 2.13 -10.81 -2.41
C VAL A 28 0.64 -10.55 -2.47
N TRP A 29 0.17 -9.93 -3.55
CA TRP A 29 -1.25 -9.73 -3.84
C TRP A 29 -1.72 -10.83 -4.79
N VAL A 30 -2.69 -11.61 -4.35
CA VAL A 30 -3.35 -12.66 -5.13
C VAL A 30 -4.78 -12.22 -5.47
N GLU A 31 -5.15 -12.32 -6.75
CA GLU A 31 -6.53 -12.32 -7.23
C GLU A 31 -6.92 -13.77 -7.48
N ASP A 32 -8.03 -14.20 -6.88
CA ASP A 32 -8.63 -15.50 -7.14
C ASP A 32 -10.03 -15.32 -7.72
N ALA A 33 -10.21 -15.82 -8.93
CA ALA A 33 -11.46 -15.87 -9.67
C ALA A 33 -11.71 -17.31 -10.12
N ARG A 34 -12.98 -17.68 -10.35
CA ARG A 34 -13.45 -19.07 -10.57
C ARG A 34 -12.50 -20.01 -11.34
N HIS A 35 -11.83 -19.54 -12.39
CA HIS A 35 -10.90 -20.33 -13.20
C HIS A 35 -9.50 -19.71 -13.37
N HIS A 36 -9.24 -18.58 -12.71
CA HIS A 36 -8.00 -17.81 -12.90
C HIS A 36 -7.49 -17.27 -11.57
N MET A 37 -6.29 -17.70 -11.19
CA MET A 37 -5.54 -17.10 -10.09
C MET A 37 -4.40 -16.26 -10.65
N ARG A 38 -4.30 -15.01 -10.21
CA ARG A 38 -3.22 -14.10 -10.61
C ARG A 38 -2.46 -13.62 -9.37
N ARG A 39 -1.17 -13.39 -9.52
CA ARG A 39 -0.28 -13.00 -8.42
C ARG A 39 0.59 -11.82 -8.83
N MET A 40 0.75 -10.86 -7.93
CA MET A 40 1.63 -9.70 -8.07
C MET A 40 2.48 -9.53 -6.82
N VAL A 41 3.77 -9.22 -6.98
CA VAL A 41 4.69 -8.94 -5.87
C VAL A 41 4.97 -7.44 -5.84
N LEU A 42 4.83 -6.84 -4.66
CA LEU A 42 4.93 -5.41 -4.44
C LEU A 42 5.89 -5.13 -3.28
N SER A 43 6.74 -4.12 -3.43
CA SER A 43 7.45 -3.55 -2.28
C SER A 43 6.47 -2.79 -1.38
N ARG A 44 6.94 -2.37 -0.20
CA ARG A 44 6.21 -1.43 0.65
C ARG A 44 5.86 -0.12 -0.08
N GLY A 45 6.81 0.42 -0.85
CA GLY A 45 6.63 1.66 -1.60
C GLY A 45 5.59 1.50 -2.71
N ALA A 46 5.68 0.42 -3.48
CA ALA A 46 4.73 0.12 -4.55
C ALA A 46 3.31 -0.09 -4.02
N LEU A 47 3.12 -0.88 -2.96
CA LEU A 47 1.79 -1.10 -2.39
C LEU A 47 1.20 0.20 -1.79
N GLY A 48 2.04 1.04 -1.16
CA GLY A 48 1.61 2.36 -0.68
C GLY A 48 1.21 3.30 -1.83
N TRP A 49 1.93 3.26 -2.96
CA TRP A 49 1.53 3.98 -4.17
C TRP A 49 0.18 3.47 -4.72
N VAL A 50 -0.03 2.15 -4.75
CA VAL A 50 -1.32 1.57 -5.14
C VAL A 50 -2.45 2.12 -4.27
N CYS A 51 -2.31 2.14 -2.94
CA CYS A 51 -3.32 2.70 -2.02
C CYS A 51 -3.66 4.17 -2.36
N LYS A 52 -2.65 5.01 -2.61
CA LYS A 52 -2.89 6.41 -3.03
C LYS A 52 -3.72 6.48 -4.32
N ARG A 53 -3.44 5.61 -5.30
CA ARG A 53 -4.19 5.56 -6.56
C ARG A 53 -5.62 5.02 -6.37
N LEU A 54 -5.83 4.06 -5.47
CA LEU A 54 -7.18 3.60 -5.10
C LEU A 54 -8.02 4.74 -4.53
N THR A 55 -7.45 5.52 -3.60
CA THR A 55 -8.11 6.70 -3.02
C THR A 55 -8.42 7.74 -4.10
N GLU A 56 -7.46 8.05 -4.97
CA GLU A 56 -7.66 8.99 -6.08
C GLU A 56 -8.76 8.52 -7.05
N ALA A 57 -8.76 7.23 -7.42
CA ALA A 57 -9.79 6.65 -8.29
C ALA A 57 -11.19 6.66 -7.67
N SER A 58 -11.29 6.64 -6.34
CA SER A 58 -12.56 6.68 -5.61
C SER A 58 -13.27 8.03 -5.75
N GLY A 59 -12.49 9.12 -5.82
CA GLY A 59 -13.04 10.48 -5.98
C GLY A 59 -13.54 10.78 -7.41
N ILE A 60 -13.13 9.98 -8.40
CA ILE A 60 -13.62 10.08 -9.77
C ILE A 60 -15.02 9.49 -9.81
N ARG A 61 -15.97 10.13 -10.52
CA ARG A 61 -17.36 9.63 -10.66
C ARG A 61 -17.68 9.30 -12.12
N GLY A 62 -18.69 8.46 -12.31
CA GLY A 62 -19.20 8.14 -13.64
C GLY A 62 -18.25 7.28 -14.49
N LYS A 63 -18.38 7.38 -15.82
CA LYS A 63 -17.69 6.50 -16.80
C LYS A 63 -16.29 6.99 -17.22
N ALA A 64 -15.61 7.72 -16.34
CA ALA A 64 -14.29 8.27 -16.65
C ALA A 64 -13.21 7.18 -16.72
N ALA A 65 -12.24 7.36 -17.61
CA ALA A 65 -11.03 6.56 -17.70
C ALA A 65 -9.82 7.38 -17.24
N LYS A 66 -8.90 6.76 -16.50
CA LYS A 66 -7.65 7.40 -16.06
C LYS A 66 -6.56 6.37 -15.86
N SER A 67 -5.32 6.73 -16.15
CA SER A 67 -4.18 5.84 -15.96
C SER A 67 -3.06 6.50 -15.17
N TRP A 68 -2.37 5.69 -14.38
CA TRP A 68 -1.19 6.08 -13.62
C TRP A 68 -0.07 5.09 -13.87
N ARG A 69 1.18 5.57 -13.77
CA ARG A 69 2.38 4.73 -13.84
C ARG A 69 3.34 5.08 -12.72
N CYS A 70 4.08 4.10 -12.23
CA CYS A 70 5.27 4.32 -11.41
C CYS A 70 6.31 3.24 -11.71
N ARG A 71 7.56 3.54 -11.37
CA ARG A 71 8.64 2.57 -11.37
C ARG A 71 9.10 2.37 -9.94
N ASP A 72 9.27 1.12 -9.54
CA ASP A 72 9.80 0.74 -8.25
C ASP A 72 10.84 -0.36 -8.46
N PHE A 73 12.09 -0.07 -8.09
CA PHE A 73 13.26 -0.87 -8.46
C PHE A 73 13.32 -1.13 -9.99
N SER A 74 13.33 -2.40 -10.39
CA SER A 74 13.32 -2.85 -11.79
C SER A 74 11.92 -3.18 -12.32
N THR A 75 10.86 -2.90 -11.55
CA THR A 75 9.48 -3.20 -11.93
C THR A 75 8.73 -1.92 -12.30
N ASN A 76 8.07 -1.92 -13.47
CA ASN A 76 7.12 -0.87 -13.85
C ASN A 76 5.72 -1.29 -13.43
N PHE A 77 5.00 -0.39 -12.77
CA PHE A 77 3.61 -0.57 -12.37
C PHE A 77 2.72 0.39 -13.14
N PHE A 78 1.57 -0.11 -13.57
CA PHE A 78 0.53 0.66 -14.23
C PHE A 78 -0.79 0.39 -13.53
N ILE A 79 -1.59 1.44 -13.35
CA ILE A 79 -2.97 1.32 -12.87
C ILE A 79 -3.85 2.05 -13.88
N ALA A 80 -4.92 1.41 -14.32
CA ALA A 80 -5.92 2.04 -15.18
C ALA A 80 -7.32 1.89 -14.58
N LEU A 81 -8.00 3.00 -14.33
CA LEU A 81 -9.44 3.07 -14.09
C LEU A 81 -10.17 2.93 -15.42
N LYS A 82 -11.06 1.96 -15.49
CA LYS A 82 -11.84 1.61 -16.67
C LYS A 82 -13.30 1.37 -16.29
N PHE A 83 -14.17 1.35 -17.29
CA PHE A 83 -15.60 1.07 -17.16
C PHE A 83 -16.03 0.10 -18.27
N ASN A 84 -16.90 -0.86 -17.96
CA ASN A 84 -17.57 -1.73 -18.92
C ASN A 84 -19.03 -1.99 -18.49
N GLN A 85 -19.73 -2.92 -19.17
CA GLN A 85 -21.11 -3.27 -18.85
C GLN A 85 -21.33 -3.79 -17.42
N TYR A 86 -20.29 -4.25 -16.73
CA TYR A 86 -20.34 -4.73 -15.34
C TYR A 86 -19.96 -3.65 -14.32
N GLY A 87 -19.68 -2.43 -14.76
CA GLY A 87 -19.31 -1.30 -13.91
C GLY A 87 -17.84 -0.89 -14.00
N ARG A 88 -17.37 -0.15 -12.99
CA ARG A 88 -16.00 0.35 -12.92
C ARG A 88 -15.06 -0.70 -12.38
N TYR A 89 -13.82 -0.68 -12.88
CA TYR A 89 -12.76 -1.54 -12.38
C TYR A 89 -11.39 -0.88 -12.56
N LEU A 90 -10.45 -1.30 -11.73
CA LEU A 90 -9.05 -0.95 -11.82
C LEU A 90 -8.26 -2.15 -12.37
N SER A 91 -7.42 -1.89 -13.36
CA SER A 91 -6.43 -2.85 -13.87
C SER A 91 -5.06 -2.46 -13.35
N LEU A 92 -4.51 -3.26 -12.45
CA LEU A 92 -3.16 -3.12 -11.91
C LEU A 92 -2.25 -4.05 -12.71
N ILE A 93 -1.19 -3.53 -13.30
CA ILE A 93 -0.25 -4.29 -14.14
C ILE A 93 1.16 -4.08 -13.59
N SER A 94 1.92 -5.15 -13.42
CA SER A 94 3.35 -5.08 -13.13
C SER A 94 4.14 -5.71 -14.28
N VAL A 95 5.22 -5.06 -14.69
CA VAL A 95 6.14 -5.54 -15.74
C VAL A 95 7.56 -5.49 -15.21
N LYS A 96 8.25 -6.65 -15.18
CA LYS A 96 9.65 -6.80 -14.76
C LYS A 96 10.37 -7.68 -15.78
N GLY A 97 11.16 -7.07 -16.67
CA GLY A 97 11.73 -7.79 -17.80
C GLY A 97 10.62 -8.37 -18.69
N SER A 98 10.68 -9.67 -18.98
CA SER A 98 9.62 -10.41 -19.69
C SER A 98 8.42 -10.77 -18.82
N ASP A 99 8.53 -10.67 -17.49
CA ASP A 99 7.46 -11.07 -16.58
C ASP A 99 6.38 -10.00 -16.51
N ARG A 100 5.12 -10.43 -16.71
CA ARG A 100 3.95 -9.57 -16.62
C ARG A 100 2.88 -10.20 -15.72
N ALA A 101 2.39 -9.44 -14.76
CA ALA A 101 1.24 -9.81 -13.93
C ALA A 101 0.15 -8.73 -13.99
N VAL A 102 -1.09 -9.17 -13.85
CA VAL A 102 -2.28 -8.29 -13.89
C VAL A 102 -3.20 -8.65 -12.75
N ILE A 103 -3.75 -7.65 -12.07
CA ILE A 103 -4.85 -7.78 -11.12
C ILE A 103 -6.01 -6.90 -11.61
N ILE A 104 -7.22 -7.47 -11.66
CA ILE A 104 -8.43 -6.76 -12.05
C ILE A 104 -9.34 -6.62 -10.84
N LEU A 105 -9.39 -5.41 -10.29
CA LEU A 105 -10.13 -5.05 -9.09
C LEU A 105 -11.41 -4.29 -9.47
N PRO A 106 -12.59 -4.94 -9.45
CA PRO A 106 -13.86 -4.26 -9.67
C PRO A 106 -14.20 -3.36 -8.48
N GLU A 107 -15.05 -2.38 -8.75
CA GLU A 107 -15.73 -1.62 -7.71
C GLU A 107 -16.81 -2.49 -7.06
N SER A 108 -16.97 -2.42 -5.73
CA SER A 108 -17.95 -3.24 -5.01
C SER A 108 -19.40 -2.88 -5.36
N ALA A 109 -19.69 -1.59 -5.45
CA ALA A 109 -20.97 -1.03 -5.88
C ALA A 109 -20.72 0.28 -6.64
N PHE A 110 -21.66 0.69 -7.50
CA PHE A 110 -21.48 1.86 -8.37
C PHE A 110 -21.25 3.13 -7.55
N ASN A 111 -20.10 3.80 -7.78
CA ASN A 111 -19.62 4.98 -7.05
C ASN A 111 -19.30 4.77 -5.56
N GLU A 112 -19.19 3.53 -5.05
CA GLU A 112 -18.67 3.28 -3.69
C GLU A 112 -17.15 3.53 -3.60
N GLY A 113 -16.44 3.35 -4.70
CA GLY A 113 -15.00 3.50 -4.82
C GLY A 113 -14.21 2.39 -4.12
N TRP A 114 -12.95 2.69 -3.82
CA TRP A 114 -11.97 1.80 -3.21
C TRP A 114 -11.35 2.39 -1.94
N GLU A 115 -11.86 3.51 -1.43
CA GLU A 115 -11.25 4.25 -0.31
C GLU A 115 -11.19 3.41 0.98
N LYS A 116 -12.29 2.73 1.33
CA LYS A 116 -12.32 1.82 2.49
C LYS A 116 -11.27 0.70 2.36
N LEU A 117 -11.12 0.15 1.15
CA LEU A 117 -10.11 -0.86 0.86
C LEU A 117 -8.70 -0.30 0.96
N ALA A 118 -8.45 0.89 0.40
CA ALA A 118 -7.16 1.57 0.46
C ALA A 118 -6.72 1.78 1.92
N LYS A 119 -7.61 2.31 2.76
CA LYS A 119 -7.39 2.51 4.20
C LYS A 119 -7.09 1.18 4.92
N LYS A 120 -7.81 0.11 4.59
CA LYS A 120 -7.55 -1.24 5.15
C LYS A 120 -6.15 -1.74 4.82
N ILE A 121 -5.72 -1.58 3.56
CA ILE A 121 -4.39 -1.99 3.11
C ILE A 121 -3.30 -1.10 3.73
N GLU A 122 -3.52 0.22 3.82
CA GLU A 122 -2.57 1.15 4.45
C GLU A 122 -2.36 0.83 5.94
N ALA A 123 -3.43 0.56 6.68
CA ALA A 123 -3.34 0.13 8.07
C ALA A 123 -2.52 -1.17 8.20
N PHE A 124 -2.68 -2.11 7.26
CA PHE A 124 -1.90 -3.34 7.20
C PHE A 124 -0.42 -3.12 6.88
N ILE A 125 -0.11 -2.21 5.96
CA ILE A 125 1.28 -1.80 5.66
C ILE A 125 1.94 -1.26 6.94
N ASN A 126 1.24 -0.39 7.67
CA ASN A 126 1.75 0.28 8.87
C ASN A 126 1.75 -0.59 10.14
N ARG A 127 1.03 -1.73 10.12
CA ARG A 127 1.02 -2.68 11.23
C ARG A 127 2.44 -3.19 11.54
N GLY A 128 2.88 -2.98 12.78
CA GLY A 128 4.20 -3.36 13.28
C GLY A 128 5.28 -2.29 13.14
N ILE A 129 4.92 -1.06 12.74
CA ILE A 129 5.68 0.15 13.04
C ILE A 129 5.09 0.69 14.35
N LYS A 130 5.38 0.04 15.49
CA LYS A 130 5.26 0.77 16.74
C LYS A 130 6.30 1.87 16.63
N GLN A 131 5.85 3.12 16.69
CA GLN A 131 6.71 4.30 16.75
C GLN A 131 7.87 3.97 17.69
N THR A 132 9.10 4.02 17.19
CA THR A 132 10.23 4.31 18.08
C THR A 132 9.84 5.66 18.68
N LYS A 133 9.30 5.66 19.91
CA LYS A 133 9.17 6.89 20.67
C LYS A 133 10.59 7.44 20.69
N THR A 134 10.81 8.55 20.02
CA THR A 134 11.98 9.37 20.26
C THR A 134 11.90 9.68 21.74
N PHE A 135 12.73 9.01 22.56
CA PHE A 135 12.97 9.46 23.91
C PHE A 135 13.59 10.84 23.75
N LYS A 136 12.79 11.89 23.97
CA LYS A 136 13.37 13.18 24.33
C LYS A 136 14.09 12.91 25.64
N LEU A 137 15.42 12.99 25.63
CA LEU A 137 16.18 13.14 26.86
C LEU A 137 15.69 14.45 27.50
N SER A 138 14.76 14.33 28.44
CA SER A 138 14.51 15.39 29.42
C SER A 138 15.67 15.33 30.39
N GLY A 139 16.67 16.18 30.17
CA GLY A 139 17.87 16.22 30.98
C GLY A 139 18.60 17.53 30.80
N GLU A 140 17.93 18.65 31.06
CA GLU A 140 18.58 19.92 31.38
C GLU A 140 17.75 20.62 32.47
N ALA A 141 17.98 20.19 33.70
CA ALA A 141 17.85 21.03 34.87
C ALA A 141 19.04 20.73 35.78
N ASP A 142 19.68 21.82 36.22
CA ASP A 142 20.53 21.94 37.41
C ASP A 142 22.01 21.57 37.30
N TYR A 143 22.77 22.43 36.60
CA TYR A 143 24.12 22.79 37.03
C TYR A 143 24.20 24.30 37.31
N ALA A 144 23.62 24.69 38.45
CA ALA A 144 23.94 25.96 39.08
C ALA A 144 25.30 25.86 39.78
N ALA A 145 26.18 26.81 39.44
CA ALA A 145 27.23 27.41 40.26
C ALA A 145 28.14 26.48 41.09
N ASN A 146 29.32 26.19 40.54
CA ASN A 146 30.56 26.18 41.35
C ASN A 146 31.78 26.45 40.47
N LYS A 147 32.04 27.74 40.19
CA LYS A 147 33.37 28.21 39.80
C LYS A 147 34.11 28.60 41.09
N GLY A 148 34.86 27.65 41.63
CA GLY A 148 35.97 27.96 42.52
C GLY A 148 37.13 28.50 41.69
N GLY A 149 37.62 29.68 42.04
CA GLY A 149 38.88 30.24 41.56
C GLY A 149 39.53 30.98 42.72
N LYS A 150 40.51 30.34 43.35
CA LYS A 150 41.41 30.88 44.37
C LYS A 150 42.75 31.22 43.69
N GLU A 151 43.43 32.22 44.25
CA GLU A 151 44.83 32.65 44.01
C GLU A 151 45.03 33.50 42.73
N LEU A 152 45.62 34.71 42.78
CA LEU A 152 46.74 35.24 43.57
C LEU A 152 46.41 36.49 44.39
#